data_AF-A0A1L9UL87-F1
#
_entry.id   AF-A0A1L9UL87-F1
#
_cell.length_a   1.000
_cell.length_b   1.000
_cell.length_c   1.000
_cell.angle_alpha   90.00
_cell.angle_beta   90.00
_cell.angle_gamma   90.00
#
_symmetry.space_group_name_H-M   'P 1'
#
loop_
_entity.id
_entity.type
_entity.pdbx_description
1 polymer ?
#
loop_
_entity_poly.entity_id
_entity_poly.type
_entity_poly.pdbx_seq_one_letter_code
_entity_poly.pdbx_strand_id
1 'polypeptide(L)'
;MASSFLLDEASSHAEDVDTSPEHQKTSISISTQTTLKPWAIITKYPTSSNTAESSWWRDIGPLLGRLLQTTGYSVPMQYEYLLFARHHIIPSLGPYPQRWPSVMTYTDLPIEMSVNFQDHHASTVRVGIEPICEVAGTARDRFNQTATEELVGRLATLGGAGGGGLDRMLYHHFVRDFGITELETLKVKEGEFKRDSVQSMYNIGFSFERAGPAASVDTKGYVFLRLKERASGVPMQRLLRESLGQLDATAGRRDRKAVQKVIEYMAEGGGFNEYTYLAWDFVDSAKSRVKVYGVLGDLRIEKVEEVWTMGGRLKDPATMQGLELVRRLWELLEGNSQQQPSKAPILMWNYEIRPGRDEPIPKLYLPLLGRNDMFVAKTLARFFDSLGWADEARSYVANVQYLFPEEDLEQSARLHSWVSLAYTSQAGVYVSVYYHSSLA
;
A
#
# COMPACT_ATOMS: atom_id res chain seq x y z
N MET A 1 1.96 53.07 69.59
CA MET A 1 0.99 53.62 70.56
C MET A 1 -0.22 52.71 70.56
N ALA A 2 -0.53 52.13 71.73
CA ALA A 2 -1.80 51.51 72.18
C ALA A 2 -2.42 50.38 71.30
N SER A 3 -2.96 49.27 71.82
CA SER A 3 -3.05 48.66 73.15
C SER A 3 -3.71 47.27 73.02
N SER A 4 -3.21 46.25 73.74
CA SER A 4 -3.90 45.28 74.65
C SER A 4 -5.26 44.67 74.25
N PHE A 5 -5.58 43.38 74.49
CA PHE A 5 -5.62 42.60 75.75
C PHE A 5 -5.45 41.09 75.43
N LEU A 6 -4.59 40.28 76.05
CA LEU A 6 -4.55 39.69 77.40
C LEU A 6 -5.72 38.74 77.76
N LEU A 7 -5.42 37.44 77.90
CA LEU A 7 -5.56 36.68 79.15
C LEU A 7 -4.80 35.34 79.09
N ASP A 8 -3.89 35.18 80.06
CA ASP A 8 -3.17 33.97 80.49
C ASP A 8 -4.11 33.00 81.23
N GLU A 9 -3.83 31.69 81.16
CA GLU A 9 -3.43 30.91 82.35
C GLU A 9 -2.85 29.53 81.97
N ALA A 10 -1.87 29.11 82.76
CA ALA A 10 -0.90 28.06 82.49
C ALA A 10 -1.17 26.77 83.28
N SER A 11 -0.63 25.64 82.79
CA SER A 11 0.25 24.69 83.50
C SER A 11 0.02 23.23 83.09
N SER A 12 0.98 22.59 82.42
CA SER A 12 1.97 21.71 83.08
C SER A 12 2.73 20.82 82.05
N HIS A 13 4.06 20.98 82.04
CA HIS A 13 5.14 20.06 81.68
C HIS A 13 4.89 18.82 80.78
N ALA A 14 5.59 18.74 79.65
CA ALA A 14 6.94 18.14 79.54
C ALA A 14 7.38 18.09 78.06
N GLU A 15 8.54 18.68 77.75
CA GLU A 15 9.25 18.46 76.49
C GLU A 15 9.86 17.05 76.53
N ASP A 16 9.66 16.22 75.49
CA ASP A 16 10.78 15.90 74.59
C ASP A 16 10.40 15.00 73.40
N VAL A 17 10.98 15.37 72.26
CA VAL A 17 11.35 14.57 71.06
C VAL A 17 10.27 14.30 69.99
N ASP A 18 10.37 15.14 68.96
CA ASP A 18 9.95 14.97 67.57
C ASP A 18 10.50 13.67 66.93
N THR A 19 9.63 12.93 66.24
CA THR A 19 9.86 12.31 64.92
C THR A 19 8.66 11.43 64.54
N SER A 20 7.77 11.93 63.69
CA SER A 20 6.66 11.17 63.12
C SER A 20 7.14 10.23 62.00
N PRO A 21 6.66 8.96 61.94
CA PRO A 21 6.64 8.19 60.71
C PRO A 21 5.24 8.15 60.07
N GLU A 22 5.28 8.44 58.78
CA GLU A 22 4.23 8.48 57.78
C GLU A 22 3.20 7.34 57.82
N HIS A 23 1.94 7.70 57.59
CA HIS A 23 0.88 6.77 57.23
C HIS A 23 1.19 6.08 55.90
N GLN A 24 1.49 4.78 55.95
CA GLN A 24 1.44 3.90 54.79
C GLN A 24 0.00 3.81 54.26
N LYS A 25 -0.29 4.60 53.22
CA LYS A 25 -1.36 4.26 52.27
C LYS A 25 -0.89 3.07 51.46
N THR A 26 -1.52 1.92 51.70
CA THR A 26 -1.37 0.71 50.88
C THR A 26 -1.92 1.03 49.48
N SER A 27 -1.05 1.46 48.58
CA SER A 27 -1.35 1.52 47.15
C SER A 27 -1.29 0.10 46.61
N ILE A 28 -2.46 -0.49 46.34
CA ILE A 28 -2.55 -1.65 45.46
C ILE A 28 -2.08 -1.16 44.10
N SER A 29 -0.82 -1.46 43.75
CA SER A 29 -0.33 -1.28 42.39
C SER A 29 -1.11 -2.24 41.51
N ILE A 30 -2.09 -1.71 40.78
CA ILE A 30 -2.62 -2.38 39.60
C ILE A 30 -1.43 -2.48 38.66
N SER A 31 -0.80 -3.65 38.65
CA SER A 31 0.13 -4.07 37.61
C SER A 31 -0.58 -3.86 36.28
N THR A 32 -0.28 -2.76 35.60
CA THR A 32 -0.53 -2.63 34.17
C THR A 32 0.35 -3.69 33.52
N GLN A 33 -0.18 -4.91 33.39
CA GLN A 33 0.38 -5.90 32.50
C GLN A 33 0.46 -5.24 31.14
N THR A 34 1.68 -4.88 30.73
CA THR A 34 1.96 -4.45 29.36
C THR A 34 1.57 -5.62 28.48
N THR A 35 0.37 -5.57 27.90
CA THR A 35 -0.10 -6.59 26.97
C THR A 35 0.87 -6.62 25.81
N LEU A 36 1.67 -7.70 25.75
CA LEU A 36 2.64 -7.89 24.68
C LEU A 36 1.88 -7.89 23.34
N LYS A 37 2.39 -7.11 22.38
CA LYS A 37 1.76 -6.94 21.08
C LYS A 37 2.04 -8.14 20.18
N PRO A 38 1.10 -8.57 19.31
CA PRO A 38 1.30 -9.76 18.46
C PRO A 38 2.60 -9.75 17.66
N TRP A 39 2.98 -8.61 17.07
CA TRP A 39 4.22 -8.46 16.30
C TRP A 39 5.52 -8.56 17.13
N ALA A 40 5.43 -8.33 18.45
CA ALA A 40 6.54 -8.55 19.38
C ALA A 40 6.58 -10.00 19.90
N ILE A 41 5.42 -10.66 19.99
CA ILE A 41 5.31 -12.04 20.46
C ILE A 41 5.91 -13.00 19.44
N ILE A 42 5.59 -12.84 18.15
CA ILE A 42 6.02 -13.78 17.11
C ILE A 42 7.54 -13.82 16.87
N THR A 43 8.28 -12.81 17.35
CA THR A 43 9.76 -12.79 17.26
C THR A 43 10.47 -13.30 18.49
N LYS A 44 9.74 -13.61 19.57
CA LYS A 44 10.34 -14.10 20.82
C LYS A 44 11.09 -15.42 20.63
N TYR A 45 10.66 -16.23 19.67
CA TYR A 45 11.22 -17.55 19.36
C TYR A 45 11.62 -17.61 17.88
N PRO A 46 12.77 -17.00 17.50
CA PRO A 46 13.16 -16.89 16.10
C PRO A 46 13.43 -18.27 15.49
N THR A 47 12.92 -18.48 14.27
CA THR A 47 13.14 -19.72 13.49
C THR A 47 14.26 -19.59 12.46
N SER A 48 14.80 -18.38 12.24
CA SER A 48 15.93 -18.11 11.34
C SER A 48 16.94 -17.19 12.03
N SER A 49 18.23 -17.36 11.72
CA SER A 49 19.32 -16.47 12.14
C SER A 49 19.66 -15.39 11.12
N ASN A 50 18.79 -15.19 10.11
CA ASN A 50 19.03 -14.20 9.06
C ASN A 50 18.91 -12.77 9.63
N THR A 51 20.03 -12.07 9.67
CA THR A 51 20.13 -10.71 10.22
C THR A 51 19.41 -9.68 9.35
N ALA A 52 19.34 -9.89 8.04
CA ALA A 52 18.60 -9.03 7.12
C ALA A 52 17.09 -9.14 7.37
N GLU A 53 16.54 -10.36 7.45
CA GLU A 53 15.14 -10.58 7.80
C GLU A 53 14.78 -9.99 9.17
N SER A 54 15.68 -10.10 10.14
CA SER A 54 15.48 -9.53 11.49
C SER A 54 15.45 -8.01 11.46
N SER A 55 16.30 -7.38 10.64
CA SER A 55 16.34 -5.93 10.47
C SER A 55 15.10 -5.43 9.73
N TRP A 56 14.70 -6.10 8.64
CA TRP A 56 13.43 -5.82 7.97
C TRP A 56 12.24 -5.92 8.92
N TRP A 57 12.17 -6.99 9.71
CA TRP A 57 11.06 -7.18 10.64
C TRP A 57 10.98 -6.05 11.67
N ARG A 58 12.11 -5.61 12.22
CA ARG A 58 12.15 -4.49 13.18
C ARG A 58 11.53 -3.23 12.57
N ASP A 59 11.82 -2.95 11.31
CA ASP A 59 11.43 -1.70 10.67
C ASP A 59 9.97 -1.73 10.15
N ILE A 60 9.44 -2.90 9.79
CA ILE A 60 8.12 -2.99 9.13
C ILE A 60 7.08 -3.79 9.92
N GLY A 61 7.49 -4.76 10.73
CA GLY A 61 6.61 -5.67 11.48
C GLY A 61 5.69 -4.93 12.47
N PRO A 62 6.21 -4.00 13.29
CA PRO A 62 5.36 -3.19 14.17
C PRO A 62 4.35 -2.33 13.42
N LEU A 63 4.73 -1.71 12.30
CA LEU A 63 3.81 -0.92 11.49
C LEU A 63 2.67 -1.78 10.94
N LEU A 64 2.99 -2.95 10.37
CA LEU A 64 1.97 -3.89 9.88
C LEU A 64 1.02 -4.34 11.00
N GLY A 65 1.58 -4.67 12.16
CA GLY A 65 0.79 -5.07 13.32
C GLY A 65 -0.15 -3.96 13.81
N ARG A 66 0.32 -2.71 13.82
CA ARG A 66 -0.53 -1.56 14.15
C ARG A 66 -1.62 -1.31 13.11
N LEU A 67 -1.33 -1.47 11.82
CA LEU A 67 -2.33 -1.39 10.75
C LEU A 67 -3.44 -2.42 10.93
N LEU A 68 -3.09 -3.68 11.22
CA LEU A 68 -4.06 -4.73 11.50
C LEU A 68 -4.90 -4.40 12.74
N GLN A 69 -4.28 -3.84 13.79
CA GLN A 69 -4.97 -3.46 15.01
C GLN A 69 -5.95 -2.29 14.79
N THR A 70 -5.53 -1.19 14.15
CA THR A 70 -6.36 0.01 13.95
C THR A 70 -7.51 -0.22 12.98
N THR A 71 -7.37 -1.17 12.07
CA THR A 71 -8.43 -1.55 11.13
C THR A 71 -9.37 -2.63 11.67
N GLY A 72 -9.16 -3.12 12.91
CA GLY A 72 -10.10 -4.00 13.61
C GLY A 72 -9.99 -5.48 13.26
N TYR A 73 -8.82 -5.95 12.82
CA TYR A 73 -8.58 -7.41 12.70
C TYR A 73 -8.60 -8.06 14.09
N SER A 74 -9.23 -9.22 14.19
CA SER A 74 -9.23 -10.01 15.43
C SER A 74 -7.80 -10.44 15.80
N VAL A 75 -7.52 -10.67 17.08
CA VAL A 75 -6.18 -11.12 17.52
C VAL A 75 -5.71 -12.38 16.78
N PRO A 76 -6.53 -13.42 16.55
CA PRO A 76 -6.13 -14.56 15.73
C PRO A 76 -5.73 -14.17 14.31
N MET A 77 -6.51 -13.32 13.63
CA MET A 77 -6.17 -12.82 12.29
C MET A 77 -4.88 -12.00 12.29
N GLN A 78 -4.64 -11.20 13.34
CA GLN A 78 -3.38 -10.46 13.48
C GLN A 78 -2.19 -11.42 13.48
N TYR A 79 -2.23 -12.50 14.27
CA TYR A 79 -1.17 -13.51 14.25
C TYR A 79 -1.02 -14.18 12.89
N GLU A 80 -2.12 -14.56 12.27
CA GLU A 80 -2.10 -15.26 10.99
C GLU A 80 -1.41 -14.43 9.89
N TYR A 81 -1.80 -13.17 9.73
CA TYR A 81 -1.19 -12.29 8.72
C TYR A 81 0.24 -11.87 9.07
N LEU A 82 0.56 -11.72 10.35
CA LEU A 82 1.93 -11.45 10.77
C LEU A 82 2.84 -12.65 10.53
N LEU A 83 2.36 -13.89 10.71
CA LEU A 83 3.09 -15.11 10.35
C LEU A 83 3.26 -15.23 8.83
N PHE A 84 2.20 -14.96 8.05
CA PHE A 84 2.30 -14.91 6.59
C PHE A 84 3.38 -13.90 6.16
N ALA A 85 3.36 -12.69 6.73
CA ALA A 85 4.36 -11.68 6.43
C ALA A 85 5.77 -12.16 6.82
N ARG A 86 5.95 -12.75 8.00
CA ARG A 86 7.25 -13.22 8.48
C ARG A 86 7.85 -14.35 7.63
N HIS A 87 7.01 -15.20 7.03
CA HIS A 87 7.46 -16.37 6.28
C HIS A 87 7.51 -16.17 4.75
N HIS A 88 6.73 -15.23 4.20
CA HIS A 88 6.62 -15.07 2.75
C HIS A 88 6.97 -13.66 2.27
N ILE A 89 6.64 -12.62 3.03
CA ILE A 89 6.96 -11.24 2.65
C ILE A 89 8.40 -10.92 3.03
N ILE A 90 8.77 -11.05 4.31
CA ILE A 90 10.08 -10.66 4.85
C ILE A 90 11.26 -11.31 4.11
N PRO A 91 11.28 -12.63 3.88
CA PRO A 91 12.40 -13.26 3.16
C PRO A 91 12.52 -12.80 1.70
N SER A 92 11.44 -12.26 1.13
CA SER A 92 11.38 -11.78 -0.24
C SER A 92 11.79 -10.30 -0.37
N LEU A 93 12.10 -9.60 0.72
CA LEU A 93 12.60 -8.21 0.66
C LEU A 93 14.11 -8.14 0.37
N GLY A 94 14.80 -9.28 0.40
CA GLY A 94 16.22 -9.38 0.06
C GLY A 94 17.16 -8.75 1.11
N PRO A 95 18.38 -8.35 0.70
CA PRO A 95 19.39 -7.81 1.59
C PRO A 95 18.93 -6.56 2.35
N TYR A 96 19.46 -6.37 3.56
CA TYR A 96 19.26 -5.16 4.37
C TYR A 96 20.61 -4.53 4.73
N PRO A 97 20.79 -3.20 4.61
CA PRO A 97 19.87 -2.25 3.97
C PRO A 97 19.68 -2.58 2.48
N GLN A 98 18.51 -2.22 1.91
CA GLN A 98 18.20 -2.55 0.51
C GLN A 98 19.22 -1.94 -0.46
N ARG A 99 19.49 -2.66 -1.54
CA ARG A 99 20.43 -2.24 -2.60
C ARG A 99 19.75 -2.03 -3.96
N TRP A 100 18.61 -2.67 -4.15
CA TRP A 100 17.83 -2.57 -5.38
C TRP A 100 16.91 -1.35 -5.32
N PRO A 101 16.99 -0.41 -6.27
CA PRO A 101 16.15 0.79 -6.27
C PRO A 101 14.76 0.47 -6.81
N SER A 102 13.89 -0.04 -5.94
CA SER A 102 12.53 -0.43 -6.31
C SER A 102 11.71 0.77 -6.77
N VAL A 103 11.11 0.68 -7.95
CA VAL A 103 10.25 1.74 -8.51
C VAL A 103 8.87 1.79 -7.86
N MET A 104 8.56 0.86 -6.95
CA MET A 104 7.29 0.82 -6.22
C MET A 104 7.07 2.06 -5.36
N THR A 105 8.14 2.61 -4.77
CA THR A 105 8.04 3.72 -3.82
C THR A 105 8.99 4.85 -4.16
N TYR A 106 8.69 6.06 -3.69
CA TYR A 106 9.54 7.23 -3.89
C TYR A 106 10.86 7.20 -3.11
N THR A 107 11.02 6.23 -2.20
CA THR A 107 12.16 6.06 -1.30
C THR A 107 12.93 4.78 -1.61
N ASP A 108 12.74 4.22 -2.81
CA ASP A 108 13.42 3.02 -3.29
C ASP A 108 13.17 1.75 -2.45
N LEU A 109 12.20 1.80 -1.53
CA LEU A 109 11.81 0.66 -0.70
C LEU A 109 11.09 -0.38 -1.55
N PRO A 110 11.39 -1.68 -1.35
CA PRO A 110 10.71 -2.77 -2.04
C PRO A 110 9.40 -3.19 -1.36
N ILE A 111 8.79 -2.31 -0.57
CA ILE A 111 7.56 -2.57 0.15
C ILE A 111 6.71 -1.31 0.30
N GLU A 112 5.40 -1.46 0.13
CA GLU A 112 4.40 -0.43 0.39
C GLU A 112 3.15 -1.06 1.04
N MET A 113 2.69 -0.47 2.14
CA MET A 113 1.52 -0.87 2.91
C MET A 113 0.41 0.14 2.69
N SER A 114 -0.82 -0.36 2.58
CA SER A 114 -2.00 0.48 2.42
C SER A 114 -3.20 -0.07 3.17
N VAL A 115 -4.15 0.81 3.44
CA VAL A 115 -5.47 0.46 3.96
C VAL A 115 -6.51 0.83 2.91
N ASN A 116 -7.37 -0.12 2.57
CA ASN A 116 -8.56 0.12 1.77
C ASN A 116 -9.77 0.28 2.67
N PHE A 117 -10.31 1.50 2.71
CA PHE A 117 -11.60 1.84 3.29
C PHE A 117 -12.67 1.66 2.22
N GLN A 118 -13.79 1.04 2.60
CA GLN A 118 -14.86 0.75 1.66
C GLN A 118 -16.21 0.95 2.33
N ASP A 119 -17.15 1.48 1.55
CA ASP A 119 -18.50 1.75 2.01
C ASP A 119 -19.20 0.50 2.55
N HIS A 120 -19.75 0.57 3.76
CA HIS A 120 -20.44 -0.55 4.43
C HIS A 120 -19.64 -1.86 4.58
N HIS A 121 -18.32 -1.80 4.39
CA HIS A 121 -17.43 -2.97 4.44
C HIS A 121 -16.25 -2.73 5.38
N ALA A 122 -15.73 -3.80 5.94
CA ALA A 122 -14.62 -3.73 6.86
C ALA A 122 -13.32 -3.32 6.14
N SER A 123 -12.58 -2.37 6.70
CA SER A 123 -11.30 -1.92 6.14
C SER A 123 -10.31 -3.08 5.96
N THR A 124 -9.58 -3.07 4.86
CA THR A 124 -8.65 -4.15 4.45
C THR A 124 -7.21 -3.65 4.40
N VAL A 125 -6.32 -4.28 5.14
CA VAL A 125 -4.86 -4.04 5.06
C VAL A 125 -4.29 -4.74 3.83
N ARG A 126 -3.39 -4.06 3.14
CA ARG A 126 -2.69 -4.57 1.96
C ARG A 126 -1.20 -4.30 2.05
N VAL A 127 -0.41 -5.21 1.48
CA VAL A 127 1.05 -5.09 1.37
C VAL A 127 1.46 -5.40 -0.07
N GLY A 128 2.08 -4.43 -0.75
CA GLY A 128 2.80 -4.63 -2.00
C GLY A 128 4.29 -4.81 -1.73
N ILE A 129 4.94 -5.72 -2.46
CA ILE A 129 6.39 -5.85 -2.48
C ILE A 129 6.94 -5.98 -3.90
N GLU A 130 8.17 -5.52 -4.10
CA GLU A 130 9.05 -6.00 -5.17
C GLU A 130 9.92 -7.13 -4.59
N PRO A 131 9.69 -8.40 -4.96
CA PRO A 131 10.53 -9.49 -4.48
C PRO A 131 11.97 -9.28 -4.93
N ILE A 132 12.92 -9.38 -4.01
CA ILE A 132 14.37 -9.24 -4.23
C ILE A 132 15.10 -10.42 -3.59
N CYS A 133 16.16 -10.86 -4.25
CA CYS A 133 17.10 -11.84 -3.72
C CYS A 133 18.54 -11.33 -3.81
N GLU A 134 19.49 -12.06 -3.22
CA GLU A 134 20.91 -11.69 -3.17
C GLU A 134 21.57 -11.44 -4.54
N VAL A 135 21.03 -12.05 -5.60
CA VAL A 135 21.60 -11.95 -6.96
C VAL A 135 20.95 -10.87 -7.82
N ALA A 136 19.94 -10.16 -7.31
CA ALA A 136 19.28 -9.08 -8.03
C ALA A 136 20.26 -7.98 -8.45
N GLY A 137 20.22 -7.58 -9.71
CA GLY A 137 21.13 -6.59 -10.30
C GLY A 137 22.54 -7.10 -10.61
N THR A 138 22.84 -8.37 -10.30
CA THR A 138 24.12 -9.00 -10.69
C THR A 138 24.04 -9.58 -12.10
N ALA A 139 25.15 -10.06 -12.64
CA ALA A 139 25.16 -10.78 -13.93
C ALA A 139 24.26 -12.03 -13.96
N ARG A 140 23.93 -12.60 -12.79
CA ARG A 140 23.04 -13.77 -12.69
C ARG A 140 21.55 -13.42 -12.78
N ASP A 141 21.18 -12.20 -12.44
CA ASP A 141 19.81 -11.70 -12.53
C ASP A 141 19.80 -10.17 -12.66
N ARG A 142 20.12 -9.69 -13.85
CA ARG A 142 20.29 -8.25 -14.13
C ARG A 142 19.03 -7.43 -13.82
N PHE A 143 17.85 -8.01 -13.99
CA PHE A 143 16.56 -7.30 -13.93
C PHE A 143 15.62 -7.82 -12.84
N ASN A 144 16.17 -8.46 -11.80
CA ASN A 144 15.42 -8.91 -10.61
C ASN A 144 14.17 -9.76 -10.93
N GLN A 145 14.33 -10.78 -11.78
CA GLN A 145 13.22 -11.66 -12.18
C GLN A 145 13.11 -12.92 -11.29
N THR A 146 14.23 -13.38 -10.71
CA THR A 146 14.34 -14.66 -10.02
C THR A 146 13.50 -14.69 -8.74
N ALA A 147 13.61 -13.65 -7.92
CA ALA A 147 12.95 -13.60 -6.62
C ALA A 147 11.43 -13.68 -6.71
N THR A 148 10.85 -13.14 -7.78
CA THR A 148 9.40 -13.20 -8.02
C THR A 148 8.96 -14.62 -8.35
N GLU A 149 9.68 -15.32 -9.23
CA GLU A 149 9.37 -16.73 -9.56
C GLU A 149 9.47 -17.62 -8.32
N GLU A 150 10.50 -17.44 -7.49
CA GLU A 150 10.64 -18.17 -6.23
C GLU A 150 9.49 -17.91 -5.26
N LEU A 151 9.08 -16.65 -5.08
CA LEU A 151 7.96 -16.29 -4.22
C LEU A 151 6.66 -16.89 -4.74
N VAL A 152 6.36 -16.72 -6.02
CA VAL A 152 5.14 -17.28 -6.65
C VAL A 152 5.13 -18.81 -6.55
N GLY A 153 6.28 -19.46 -6.73
CA GLY A 153 6.44 -20.90 -6.51
C GLY A 153 6.15 -21.32 -5.06
N ARG A 154 6.68 -20.59 -4.07
CA ARG A 154 6.38 -20.83 -2.65
C ARG A 154 4.91 -20.63 -2.31
N LEU A 155 4.27 -19.59 -2.84
CA LEU A 155 2.85 -19.33 -2.59
C LEU A 155 1.94 -20.38 -3.23
N ALA A 156 2.33 -20.94 -4.38
CA ALA A 156 1.56 -21.99 -5.04
C ALA A 156 1.50 -23.31 -4.27
N THR A 157 2.42 -23.55 -3.32
CA THR A 157 2.40 -24.74 -2.46
C THR A 157 1.57 -24.56 -1.19
N LEU A 158 1.13 -23.34 -0.90
CA LEU A 158 0.21 -23.07 0.20
C LEU A 158 -1.16 -23.74 -0.09
N GLY A 159 -1.77 -24.34 0.93
CA GLY A 159 -3.05 -25.06 0.80
C GLY A 159 -2.93 -26.58 0.57
N GLY A 160 -1.71 -27.13 0.39
CA GLY A 160 -1.46 -28.57 0.36
C GLY A 160 -2.07 -29.33 -0.84
N ALA A 161 -2.08 -30.66 -0.76
CA ALA A 161 -2.53 -31.57 -1.84
C ALA A 161 -4.06 -31.54 -2.11
N GLY A 162 -4.83 -30.75 -1.36
CA GLY A 162 -6.30 -30.73 -1.38
C GLY A 162 -6.95 -29.67 -2.28
N GLY A 163 -6.17 -28.90 -3.04
CA GLY A 163 -6.69 -27.87 -3.95
C GLY A 163 -7.00 -26.56 -3.22
N GLY A 164 -6.00 -25.69 -3.14
CA GLY A 164 -6.12 -24.31 -2.66
C GLY A 164 -4.91 -23.44 -3.01
N GLY A 165 -4.01 -23.95 -3.86
CA GLY A 165 -2.82 -23.24 -4.29
C GLY A 165 -3.16 -22.09 -5.23
N LEU A 166 -2.25 -21.12 -5.26
CA LEU A 166 -2.30 -19.94 -6.11
C LEU A 166 -2.47 -20.32 -7.61
N ASP A 167 -3.48 -19.80 -8.30
CA ASP A 167 -3.61 -19.96 -9.76
C ASP A 167 -2.58 -19.07 -10.48
N ARG A 168 -1.63 -19.72 -11.17
CA ARG A 168 -0.50 -19.05 -11.84
C ARG A 168 -0.65 -18.92 -13.35
N MET A 169 -1.80 -19.27 -13.92
CA MET A 169 -1.97 -19.24 -15.39
C MET A 169 -1.70 -17.85 -15.98
N LEU A 170 -2.25 -16.80 -15.37
CA LEU A 170 -2.00 -15.43 -15.82
C LEU A 170 -0.57 -14.96 -15.54
N TYR A 171 0.02 -15.38 -14.43
CA TYR A 171 1.42 -15.08 -14.15
C TYR A 171 2.33 -15.63 -15.26
N HIS A 172 2.18 -16.91 -15.62
CA HIS A 172 2.98 -17.50 -16.69
C HIS A 172 2.70 -16.87 -18.06
N HIS A 173 1.45 -16.47 -18.34
CA HIS A 173 1.11 -15.73 -19.56
C HIS A 173 1.86 -14.39 -19.62
N PHE A 174 1.85 -13.60 -18.55
CA PHE A 174 2.50 -12.30 -18.52
C PHE A 174 4.03 -12.39 -18.41
N VAL A 175 4.59 -13.38 -17.71
CA VAL A 175 6.04 -13.63 -17.68
C VAL A 175 6.55 -14.02 -19.07
N ARG A 176 5.79 -14.83 -19.83
CA ARG A 176 6.15 -15.17 -21.22
C ARG A 176 6.21 -13.92 -22.09
N ASP A 177 5.22 -13.05 -21.98
CA ASP A 177 5.07 -11.90 -22.90
C ASP A 177 5.96 -10.71 -22.51
N PHE A 178 6.17 -10.50 -21.22
CA PHE A 178 6.83 -9.32 -20.69
C PHE A 178 8.16 -9.58 -20.01
N GLY A 179 8.49 -10.83 -19.67
CA GLY A 179 9.79 -11.19 -19.12
C GLY A 179 10.95 -10.92 -20.08
N ILE A 180 12.13 -10.66 -19.51
CA ILE A 180 13.37 -10.43 -20.27
C ILE A 180 14.11 -11.75 -20.39
N THR A 181 14.30 -12.19 -21.63
CA THR A 181 15.10 -13.40 -21.93
C THR A 181 16.59 -13.14 -21.77
N GLU A 182 17.39 -14.20 -21.70
CA GLU A 182 18.86 -14.09 -21.71
C GLU A 182 19.36 -13.37 -22.97
N LEU A 183 18.79 -13.70 -24.15
CA LEU A 183 19.14 -13.05 -25.41
C LEU A 183 18.81 -11.55 -25.41
N GLU A 184 17.67 -11.16 -24.84
CA GLU A 184 17.31 -9.74 -24.69
C GLU A 184 18.21 -9.03 -23.68
N THR A 185 18.60 -9.72 -22.60
CA THR A 185 19.55 -9.19 -21.60
C THR A 185 20.90 -8.84 -22.22
N LEU A 186 21.37 -9.65 -23.18
CA LEU A 186 22.61 -9.41 -23.93
C LEU A 186 22.51 -8.26 -24.96
N LYS A 187 21.30 -7.95 -25.44
CA LYS A 187 21.07 -6.85 -26.41
C LYS A 187 21.10 -5.48 -25.76
N VAL A 188 20.71 -5.40 -24.48
CA VAL A 188 20.70 -4.14 -23.73
C VAL A 188 22.14 -3.68 -23.49
N LYS A 189 22.50 -2.53 -24.08
CA LYS A 189 23.86 -2.01 -24.01
C LYS A 189 24.23 -1.61 -22.59
N GLU A 190 25.52 -1.71 -22.27
CA GLU A 190 26.05 -1.17 -21.03
C GLU A 190 25.82 0.36 -20.99
N GLY A 191 25.26 0.87 -19.89
CA GLY A 191 24.91 2.29 -19.73
C GLY A 191 23.55 2.72 -20.31
N GLU A 192 22.80 1.84 -20.98
CA GLU A 192 21.45 2.14 -21.47
C GLU A 192 20.45 2.35 -20.32
N PHE A 193 20.64 1.61 -19.22
CA PHE A 193 19.95 1.81 -17.95
C PHE A 193 20.93 2.37 -16.94
N LYS A 194 20.62 3.56 -16.43
CA LYS A 194 21.37 4.22 -15.36
C LYS A 194 20.79 3.81 -14.01
N ARG A 195 21.48 4.18 -12.92
CA ARG A 195 21.01 3.94 -11.56
C ARG A 195 19.55 4.35 -11.35
N ASP A 196 19.14 5.48 -11.92
CA ASP A 196 17.80 6.07 -11.73
C ASP A 196 16.79 5.63 -12.81
N SER A 197 17.16 4.68 -13.68
CA SER A 197 16.24 4.14 -14.67
C SER A 197 15.23 3.18 -14.02
N VAL A 198 13.99 3.19 -14.53
CA VAL A 198 12.95 2.21 -14.15
C VAL A 198 13.42 0.81 -14.56
N GLN A 199 13.82 0.01 -13.58
CA GLN A 199 14.40 -1.33 -13.79
C GLN A 199 13.62 -2.46 -13.09
N SER A 200 12.63 -2.14 -12.26
CA SER A 200 11.76 -3.15 -11.68
C SER A 200 10.96 -3.85 -12.77
N MET A 201 10.84 -5.17 -12.65
CA MET A 201 10.07 -6.00 -13.58
C MET A 201 8.73 -6.40 -13.00
N TYR A 202 8.71 -6.88 -11.76
CA TYR A 202 7.53 -7.48 -11.16
C TYR A 202 7.33 -7.02 -9.71
N ASN A 203 6.08 -6.75 -9.36
CA ASN A 203 5.67 -6.61 -7.96
C ASN A 203 4.60 -7.65 -7.64
N ILE A 204 4.43 -7.96 -6.35
CA ILE A 204 3.38 -8.82 -5.82
C ILE A 204 2.63 -8.06 -4.73
N GLY A 205 1.30 -8.05 -4.81
CA GLY A 205 0.42 -7.44 -3.81
C GLY A 205 -0.36 -8.50 -3.04
N PHE A 206 -0.54 -8.27 -1.75
CA PHE A 206 -1.30 -9.11 -0.83
C PHE A 206 -2.42 -8.28 -0.21
N SER A 207 -3.65 -8.76 -0.25
CA SER A 207 -4.78 -8.21 0.49
C SER A 207 -5.19 -9.20 1.58
N PHE A 208 -5.25 -8.73 2.82
CA PHE A 208 -5.54 -9.57 3.97
C PHE A 208 -7.05 -9.61 4.21
N GLU A 209 -7.70 -10.60 3.63
CA GLU A 209 -9.17 -10.65 3.53
C GLU A 209 -9.84 -11.00 4.85
N ARG A 210 -10.81 -10.18 5.24
CA ARG A 210 -11.54 -10.36 6.51
C ARG A 210 -12.83 -11.16 6.35
N ALA A 211 -13.28 -11.34 5.12
CA ALA A 211 -14.54 -11.97 4.81
C ALA A 211 -14.33 -13.47 4.55
N GLY A 212 -15.17 -14.30 5.17
CA GLY A 212 -15.15 -15.75 5.01
C GLY A 212 -14.96 -16.50 6.32
N PRO A 213 -15.05 -17.84 6.28
CA PRO A 213 -14.95 -18.68 7.48
C PRO A 213 -13.51 -18.82 8.01
N ALA A 214 -12.50 -18.46 7.20
CA ALA A 214 -11.08 -18.50 7.54
C ALA A 214 -10.39 -17.28 6.95
N ALA A 215 -9.26 -16.87 7.53
CA ALA A 215 -8.46 -15.81 6.94
C ALA A 215 -7.87 -16.28 5.60
N SER A 216 -7.84 -15.37 4.64
CA SER A 216 -7.26 -15.63 3.32
C SER A 216 -6.43 -14.44 2.86
N VAL A 217 -5.51 -14.71 1.93
CA VAL A 217 -4.66 -13.70 1.32
C VAL A 217 -4.94 -13.66 -0.18
N ASP A 218 -5.61 -12.60 -0.61
CA ASP A 218 -5.83 -12.31 -2.02
C ASP A 218 -4.53 -11.77 -2.63
N THR A 219 -4.00 -12.46 -3.63
CA THR A 219 -2.70 -12.14 -4.24
C THR A 219 -2.88 -11.51 -5.62
N LYS A 220 -2.09 -10.47 -5.90
CA LYS A 220 -2.04 -9.76 -7.17
C LYS A 220 -0.63 -9.73 -7.71
N GLY A 221 -0.50 -9.86 -9.02
CA GLY A 221 0.77 -9.69 -9.71
C GLY A 221 0.77 -8.39 -10.49
N TYR A 222 1.96 -7.82 -10.67
CA TYR A 222 2.20 -6.62 -11.44
C TYR A 222 3.39 -6.85 -12.37
N VAL A 223 3.38 -6.28 -13.57
CA VAL A 223 4.54 -6.27 -14.46
C VAL A 223 4.71 -4.93 -15.16
N PHE A 224 5.94 -4.39 -15.12
CA PHE A 224 6.32 -3.15 -15.78
C PHE A 224 6.75 -3.41 -17.23
N LEU A 225 6.29 -2.56 -18.15
CA LEU A 225 6.41 -2.86 -19.58
C LEU A 225 7.65 -2.26 -20.24
N ARG A 226 8.24 -1.25 -19.61
CA ARG A 226 9.30 -0.43 -20.20
C ARG A 226 10.54 -1.24 -20.57
N LEU A 227 11.00 -2.10 -19.65
CA LEU A 227 12.18 -2.92 -19.90
C LEU A 227 11.97 -3.85 -21.09
N LYS A 228 10.78 -4.46 -21.22
CA LYS A 228 10.47 -5.33 -22.35
C LYS A 228 10.47 -4.58 -23.67
N GLU A 229 9.83 -3.40 -23.72
CA GLU A 229 9.84 -2.55 -24.92
C GLU A 229 11.28 -2.22 -25.34
N ARG A 230 12.13 -1.81 -24.40
CA ARG A 230 13.53 -1.47 -24.67
C ARG A 230 14.34 -2.67 -25.16
N ALA A 231 14.25 -3.81 -24.47
CA ALA A 231 15.08 -4.96 -24.77
C ALA A 231 14.65 -5.70 -26.04
N SER A 232 13.35 -5.73 -26.35
CA SER A 232 12.80 -6.36 -27.55
C SER A 232 12.78 -5.43 -28.78
N GLY A 233 12.77 -4.11 -28.57
CA GLY A 233 12.55 -3.11 -29.62
C GLY A 233 11.09 -3.02 -30.11
N VAL A 234 10.16 -3.74 -29.45
CA VAL A 234 8.74 -3.75 -29.82
C VAL A 234 8.00 -2.67 -29.02
N PRO A 235 7.25 -1.77 -29.65
CA PRO A 235 6.51 -0.73 -28.95
C PRO A 235 5.55 -1.29 -27.89
N MET A 236 5.49 -0.64 -26.73
CA MET A 236 4.67 -1.06 -25.59
C MET A 236 3.19 -1.25 -25.95
N GLN A 237 2.64 -0.34 -26.77
CA GLN A 237 1.27 -0.43 -27.28
C GLN A 237 1.01 -1.76 -28.00
N ARG A 238 1.97 -2.23 -28.80
CA ARG A 238 1.86 -3.48 -29.55
C ARG A 238 1.96 -4.68 -28.62
N LEU A 239 2.94 -4.68 -27.70
CA LEU A 239 3.11 -5.75 -26.70
C LEU A 239 1.84 -5.95 -25.87
N LEU A 240 1.25 -4.85 -25.37
CA LEU A 240 0.04 -4.89 -24.56
C LEU A 240 -1.17 -5.37 -25.37
N ARG A 241 -1.33 -4.89 -26.62
CA ARG A 241 -2.42 -5.30 -27.53
C ARG A 241 -2.38 -6.78 -27.83
N GLU A 242 -1.21 -7.31 -28.19
CA GLU A 242 -1.01 -8.71 -28.55
C GLU A 242 -1.23 -9.62 -27.33
N SER A 243 -0.64 -9.28 -26.19
CA SER A 243 -0.76 -10.08 -24.96
C SER A 243 -2.21 -10.17 -24.46
N LEU A 244 -2.93 -9.03 -24.38
CA LEU A 244 -4.32 -9.01 -23.93
C LEU A 244 -5.28 -9.62 -24.96
N GLY A 245 -5.00 -9.45 -26.25
CA GLY A 245 -5.78 -10.08 -27.33
C GLY A 245 -5.65 -11.60 -27.32
N GLN A 246 -4.44 -12.12 -27.10
CA GLN A 246 -4.21 -13.56 -26.94
C GLN A 246 -4.92 -14.08 -25.68
N LEU A 247 -4.88 -13.33 -24.58
CA LEU A 247 -5.55 -13.72 -23.34
C LEU A 247 -7.08 -13.80 -23.50
N ASP A 248 -7.71 -12.85 -24.19
CA ASP A 248 -9.14 -12.90 -24.53
C ASP A 248 -9.47 -14.18 -25.33
N ALA A 249 -8.65 -14.50 -26.34
CA ALA A 249 -8.84 -15.66 -27.20
C ALA A 249 -8.67 -16.99 -26.46
N THR A 250 -7.72 -17.10 -25.53
CA THR A 250 -7.43 -18.36 -24.83
C THR A 250 -8.29 -18.58 -23.59
N ALA A 251 -8.65 -17.52 -22.86
CA ALA A 251 -9.43 -17.60 -21.62
C ALA A 251 -10.92 -17.25 -21.79
N GLY A 252 -11.36 -16.88 -23.00
CA GLY A 252 -12.78 -16.59 -23.29
C GLY A 252 -13.32 -15.39 -22.51
N ARG A 253 -12.48 -14.40 -22.24
CA ARG A 253 -12.79 -13.28 -21.33
C ARG A 253 -13.88 -12.35 -21.86
N ARG A 254 -14.00 -12.19 -23.19
CA ARG A 254 -14.99 -11.31 -23.84
C ARG A 254 -14.87 -9.86 -23.38
N ASP A 255 -13.65 -9.36 -23.25
CA ASP A 255 -13.33 -7.99 -22.80
C ASP A 255 -12.58 -7.16 -23.84
N ARG A 256 -12.55 -7.63 -25.10
CA ARG A 256 -11.86 -6.99 -26.23
C ARG A 256 -12.21 -5.52 -26.44
N LYS A 257 -13.46 -5.11 -26.25
CA LYS A 257 -13.86 -3.71 -26.43
C LYS A 257 -13.27 -2.80 -25.35
N ALA A 258 -13.24 -3.26 -24.09
CA ALA A 258 -12.61 -2.53 -23.00
C ALA A 258 -11.09 -2.41 -23.23
N VAL A 259 -10.44 -3.50 -23.65
CA VAL A 259 -9.01 -3.49 -24.03
C VAL A 259 -8.74 -2.48 -25.14
N GLN A 260 -9.54 -2.50 -26.22
CA GLN A 260 -9.38 -1.57 -27.33
C GLN A 260 -9.52 -0.12 -26.87
N LYS A 261 -10.55 0.19 -26.08
CA LYS A 261 -10.81 1.54 -25.57
C LYS A 261 -9.64 2.06 -24.71
N VAL A 262 -9.07 1.21 -23.85
CA VAL A 262 -7.90 1.55 -23.03
C VAL A 262 -6.69 1.85 -23.91
N ILE A 263 -6.37 0.95 -24.85
CA ILE A 263 -5.19 1.10 -25.71
C ILE A 263 -5.30 2.33 -26.62
N GLU A 264 -6.48 2.63 -27.16
CA GLU A 264 -6.71 3.83 -27.98
C GLU A 264 -6.54 5.10 -27.16
N TYR A 265 -7.19 5.21 -26.00
CA TYR A 265 -7.05 6.39 -25.13
C TYR A 265 -5.59 6.64 -24.73
N MET A 266 -4.87 5.58 -24.36
CA MET A 266 -3.45 5.69 -24.01
C MET A 266 -2.57 6.12 -25.19
N ALA A 267 -2.87 5.65 -26.40
CA ALA A 267 -2.11 6.03 -27.58
C ALA A 267 -2.32 7.51 -27.95
N GLU A 268 -3.55 8.00 -27.85
CA GLU A 268 -3.89 9.39 -28.14
C GLU A 268 -3.37 10.37 -27.07
N GLY A 269 -3.46 9.98 -25.79
CA GLY A 269 -3.14 10.83 -24.65
C GLY A 269 -1.69 10.77 -24.18
N GLY A 270 -0.79 10.07 -24.89
CA GLY A 270 0.59 9.87 -24.46
C GLY A 270 0.72 9.02 -23.18
N GLY A 271 -0.25 8.15 -22.92
CA GLY A 271 -0.32 7.32 -21.73
C GLY A 271 0.69 6.18 -21.69
N PHE A 272 1.28 5.80 -22.84
CA PHE A 272 2.38 4.83 -22.90
C PHE A 272 3.72 5.51 -22.62
N ASN A 273 4.27 5.28 -21.44
CA ASN A 273 5.56 5.83 -21.03
C ASN A 273 6.32 4.85 -20.11
N GLU A 274 7.47 5.28 -19.58
CA GLU A 274 8.35 4.41 -18.79
C GLU A 274 7.75 3.88 -17.49
N TYR A 275 6.68 4.49 -16.99
CA TYR A 275 5.98 4.10 -15.77
C TYR A 275 4.70 3.32 -16.05
N THR A 276 4.45 2.89 -17.28
CA THR A 276 3.28 2.08 -17.61
C THR A 276 3.50 0.63 -17.19
N TYR A 277 2.52 0.08 -16.47
CA TYR A 277 2.54 -1.30 -16.00
C TYR A 277 1.13 -1.90 -16.02
N LEU A 278 1.03 -3.22 -15.85
CA LEU A 278 -0.24 -3.90 -15.68
C LEU A 278 -0.27 -4.68 -14.36
N ALA A 279 -1.48 -5.03 -13.93
CA ALA A 279 -1.71 -5.93 -12.81
C ALA A 279 -2.81 -6.95 -13.10
N TRP A 280 -2.78 -8.07 -12.38
CA TRP A 280 -3.81 -9.11 -12.43
C TRP A 280 -4.02 -9.77 -11.07
N ASP A 281 -5.16 -10.46 -10.91
CA ASP A 281 -5.43 -11.30 -9.74
C ASP A 281 -4.98 -12.75 -9.99
N PHE A 282 -4.37 -13.41 -8.99
CA PHE A 282 -4.00 -14.83 -9.04
C PHE A 282 -5.20 -15.75 -8.78
N VAL A 283 -6.16 -15.69 -9.70
CA VAL A 283 -7.38 -16.51 -9.75
C VAL A 283 -7.57 -17.01 -11.17
N ASP A 284 -8.60 -17.85 -11.36
CA ASP A 284 -9.04 -18.31 -12.68
C ASP A 284 -9.00 -17.18 -13.72
N SER A 285 -8.32 -17.44 -14.84
CA SER A 285 -8.07 -16.45 -15.90
C SER A 285 -9.35 -15.87 -16.52
N ALA A 286 -10.46 -16.61 -16.49
CA ALA A 286 -11.78 -16.17 -16.94
C ALA A 286 -12.48 -15.25 -15.93
N LYS A 287 -11.98 -15.16 -14.68
CA LYS A 287 -12.53 -14.32 -13.60
C LYS A 287 -11.62 -13.16 -13.22
N SER A 288 -10.32 -13.31 -13.41
CA SER A 288 -9.32 -12.31 -13.00
C SER A 288 -9.56 -10.94 -13.64
N ARG A 289 -9.32 -9.88 -12.90
CA ARG A 289 -9.38 -8.51 -13.42
C ARG A 289 -7.99 -8.14 -13.90
N VAL A 290 -7.90 -7.58 -15.10
CA VAL A 290 -6.65 -6.98 -15.59
C VAL A 290 -6.73 -5.48 -15.37
N LYS A 291 -5.65 -4.87 -14.90
CA LYS A 291 -5.57 -3.41 -14.71
C LYS A 291 -4.40 -2.87 -15.49
N VAL A 292 -4.65 -1.83 -16.29
CA VAL A 292 -3.57 -1.11 -16.98
C VAL A 292 -3.35 0.20 -16.25
N TYR A 293 -2.13 0.42 -15.78
CA TYR A 293 -1.73 1.59 -15.01
C TYR A 293 -0.95 2.57 -15.87
N GLY A 294 -1.17 3.86 -15.65
CA GLY A 294 -0.42 4.93 -16.27
C GLY A 294 -0.04 6.00 -15.25
N VAL A 295 1.02 6.74 -15.58
CA VAL A 295 1.52 7.87 -14.80
C VAL A 295 1.72 9.06 -15.73
N LEU A 296 1.36 10.26 -15.31
CA LEU A 296 1.53 11.49 -16.07
C LEU A 296 2.13 12.58 -15.18
N GLY A 297 3.04 13.38 -15.74
CA GLY A 297 3.59 14.57 -15.09
C GLY A 297 2.67 15.81 -15.13
N ASP A 298 1.36 15.61 -15.30
CA ASP A 298 0.36 16.67 -15.41
C ASP A 298 -0.71 16.47 -14.32
N LEU A 299 -0.52 17.15 -13.19
CA LEU A 299 -1.45 17.15 -12.06
C LEU A 299 -2.28 18.44 -12.05
N ARG A 300 -3.27 18.52 -12.95
CA ARG A 300 -4.30 19.55 -12.96
C ARG A 300 -5.68 18.90 -12.91
N ILE A 301 -6.66 19.58 -12.33
CA ILE A 301 -8.02 19.03 -12.22
C ILE A 301 -8.58 18.65 -13.58
N GLU A 302 -8.34 19.45 -14.63
CA GLU A 302 -8.81 19.15 -15.98
C GLU A 302 -8.24 17.82 -16.48
N LYS A 303 -6.97 17.53 -16.18
CA LYS A 303 -6.34 16.27 -16.56
C LYS A 303 -6.85 15.10 -15.72
N VAL A 304 -7.11 15.32 -14.45
CA VAL A 304 -7.75 14.33 -13.55
C VAL A 304 -9.13 13.92 -14.08
N GLU A 305 -9.96 14.89 -14.47
CA GLU A 305 -11.28 14.64 -15.05
C GLU A 305 -11.20 13.97 -16.42
N GLU A 306 -10.26 14.39 -17.25
CA GLU A 306 -10.01 13.79 -18.56
C GLU A 306 -9.61 12.32 -18.42
N VAL A 307 -8.68 12.00 -17.52
CA VAL A 307 -8.28 10.61 -17.24
C VAL A 307 -9.44 9.81 -16.68
N TRP A 308 -10.17 10.34 -15.69
CA TRP A 308 -11.31 9.62 -15.12
C TRP A 308 -12.36 9.23 -16.17
N THR A 309 -12.64 10.14 -17.10
CA THR A 309 -13.65 9.94 -18.14
C THR A 309 -13.09 9.35 -19.44
N MET A 310 -11.78 9.06 -19.49
CA MET A 310 -11.06 8.67 -20.72
C MET A 310 -11.29 9.64 -21.90
N GLY A 311 -11.21 10.94 -21.64
CA GLY A 311 -11.52 12.00 -22.61
C GLY A 311 -13.00 12.02 -22.99
N GLY A 312 -13.89 11.72 -22.04
CA GLY A 312 -15.32 11.61 -22.27
C GLY A 312 -15.78 10.32 -22.95
N ARG A 313 -14.96 9.27 -23.04
CA ARG A 313 -15.41 7.95 -23.54
C ARG A 313 -16.24 7.19 -22.51
N LEU A 314 -16.07 7.50 -21.22
CA LEU A 314 -16.86 6.97 -20.11
C LEU A 314 -17.84 8.07 -19.65
N LYS A 315 -19.14 7.78 -19.78
CA LYS A 315 -20.23 8.73 -19.46
C LYS A 315 -21.39 8.08 -18.69
N ASP A 316 -21.23 6.82 -18.28
CA ASP A 316 -22.31 6.14 -17.57
C ASP A 316 -22.54 6.81 -16.20
N PRO A 317 -23.74 6.66 -15.62
CA PRO A 317 -24.08 7.31 -14.35
C PRO A 317 -23.12 6.98 -13.21
N ALA A 318 -22.58 5.76 -13.15
CA ALA A 318 -21.67 5.39 -12.08
C ALA A 318 -20.32 6.11 -12.26
N THR A 319 -19.80 6.19 -13.49
CA THR A 319 -18.60 6.99 -13.78
C THR A 319 -18.79 8.46 -13.37
N MET A 320 -19.92 9.08 -13.72
CA MET A 320 -20.17 10.48 -13.40
C MET A 320 -20.34 10.71 -11.89
N GLN A 321 -21.00 9.79 -11.17
CA GLN A 321 -21.08 9.85 -9.72
C GLN A 321 -19.70 9.73 -9.06
N GLY A 322 -18.86 8.82 -9.56
CA GLY A 322 -17.48 8.71 -9.10
C GLY A 322 -16.65 9.96 -9.37
N LEU A 323 -16.88 10.64 -10.50
CA LEU A 323 -16.21 11.90 -10.84
C LEU A 323 -16.53 13.01 -9.82
N GLU A 324 -17.77 13.11 -9.36
CA GLU A 324 -18.15 14.06 -8.30
C GLU A 324 -17.40 13.80 -6.99
N LEU A 325 -17.13 12.54 -6.66
CA LEU A 325 -16.33 12.18 -5.49
C LEU A 325 -14.86 12.54 -5.67
N VAL A 326 -14.33 12.38 -6.89
CA VAL A 326 -12.97 12.80 -7.25
C VAL A 326 -12.83 14.33 -7.09
N ARG A 327 -13.77 15.10 -7.63
CA ARG A 327 -13.80 16.57 -7.51
C ARG A 327 -13.83 17.00 -6.05
N ARG A 328 -14.71 16.38 -5.25
CA ARG A 328 -14.79 16.66 -3.81
C ARG A 328 -13.47 16.37 -3.08
N LEU A 329 -12.84 15.22 -3.33
CA LEU A 329 -11.56 14.89 -2.70
C LEU A 329 -10.46 15.88 -3.12
N TRP A 330 -10.42 16.23 -4.40
CA TRP A 330 -9.48 17.20 -4.95
C TRP A 330 -9.62 18.58 -4.29
N GLU A 331 -10.83 19.11 -4.18
CA GLU A 331 -11.10 20.40 -3.52
C GLU A 331 -10.62 20.43 -2.07
N LEU A 332 -10.84 19.34 -1.32
CA LEU A 332 -10.36 19.24 0.06
C LEU A 332 -8.83 19.21 0.14
N LEU A 333 -8.15 18.57 -0.82
CA LEU A 333 -6.69 18.51 -0.89
C LEU A 333 -6.06 19.84 -1.31
N GLU A 334 -6.73 20.63 -2.16
CA GLU A 334 -6.24 21.94 -2.60
C GLU A 334 -6.45 23.07 -1.58
N GLY A 335 -7.32 22.87 -0.58
CA GLY A 335 -7.69 23.89 0.42
C GLY A 335 -6.56 24.45 1.31
N ASN A 336 -5.29 24.07 1.09
CA ASN A 336 -4.14 24.68 1.75
C ASN A 336 -2.97 24.84 0.77
N SER A 337 -3.04 25.89 -0.06
CA SER A 337 -2.07 26.22 -1.12
C SER A 337 -0.68 26.65 -0.64
N GLN A 338 -0.37 26.53 0.66
CA GLN A 338 0.89 27.01 1.24
C GLN A 338 2.04 25.98 1.19
N GLN A 339 1.79 24.75 0.75
CA GLN A 339 2.82 23.71 0.67
C GLN A 339 2.89 23.13 -0.73
N GLN A 340 3.91 23.53 -1.48
CA GLN A 340 4.24 22.89 -2.76
C GLN A 340 4.95 21.56 -2.48
N PRO A 341 4.54 20.45 -3.11
CA PRO A 341 5.24 19.18 -2.98
C PRO A 341 6.71 19.33 -3.45
N SER A 342 7.62 18.67 -2.73
CA SER A 342 9.07 18.72 -3.00
C SER A 342 9.50 18.04 -4.30
N LYS A 343 8.63 17.23 -4.90
CA LYS A 343 8.80 16.58 -6.21
C LYS A 343 7.71 17.06 -7.17
N ALA A 344 8.02 17.07 -8.47
CA ALA A 344 7.03 17.38 -9.51
C ALA A 344 5.81 16.46 -9.33
N PRO A 345 4.61 17.01 -9.12
CA PRO A 345 3.45 16.20 -8.82
C PRO A 345 3.08 15.32 -10.01
N ILE A 346 2.99 14.01 -9.80
CA ILE A 346 2.55 13.05 -10.81
C ILE A 346 1.13 12.57 -10.53
N LEU A 347 0.35 12.42 -11.59
CA LEU A 347 -0.96 11.78 -11.57
C LEU A 347 -0.81 10.31 -11.96
N MET A 348 -1.25 9.39 -11.10
CA MET A 348 -1.31 7.97 -11.44
C MET A 348 -2.76 7.50 -11.52
N TRP A 349 -3.02 6.54 -12.40
CA TRP A 349 -4.35 6.01 -12.65
C TRP A 349 -4.28 4.55 -13.10
N ASN A 350 -5.39 3.83 -12.98
CA ASN A 350 -5.59 2.59 -13.73
C ASN A 350 -6.99 2.47 -14.32
N TYR A 351 -7.06 1.64 -15.35
CA TYR A 351 -8.31 1.13 -15.91
C TYR A 351 -8.42 -0.36 -15.63
N GLU A 352 -9.44 -0.75 -14.85
CA GLU A 352 -9.77 -2.13 -14.54
C GLU A 352 -10.65 -2.73 -15.64
N ILE A 353 -10.12 -3.72 -16.34
CA ILE A 353 -10.76 -4.49 -17.39
C ILE A 353 -11.31 -5.77 -16.76
N ARG A 354 -12.63 -5.92 -16.81
CA ARG A 354 -13.35 -7.08 -16.27
C ARG A 354 -13.81 -8.00 -17.40
N PRO A 355 -13.70 -9.33 -17.24
CA PRO A 355 -14.31 -10.29 -18.17
C PRO A 355 -15.79 -9.97 -18.42
N GLY A 356 -16.18 -10.02 -19.69
CA GLY A 356 -17.56 -9.80 -20.15
C GLY A 356 -18.06 -8.36 -20.06
N ARG A 357 -17.18 -7.38 -19.78
CA ARG A 357 -17.55 -5.96 -19.77
C ARG A 357 -16.87 -5.22 -20.91
N ASP A 358 -17.66 -4.39 -21.59
CA ASP A 358 -17.20 -3.54 -22.69
C ASP A 358 -16.55 -2.24 -22.19
N GLU A 359 -16.86 -1.83 -20.96
CA GLU A 359 -16.38 -0.58 -20.35
C GLU A 359 -15.39 -0.87 -19.22
N PRO A 360 -14.18 -0.27 -19.25
CA PRO A 360 -13.24 -0.34 -18.13
C PRO A 360 -13.72 0.54 -16.96
N ILE A 361 -13.23 0.24 -15.76
CA ILE A 361 -13.52 1.01 -14.55
C ILE A 361 -12.31 1.85 -14.16
N PRO A 362 -12.42 3.19 -14.07
CA PRO A 362 -11.31 4.05 -13.71
C PRO A 362 -11.02 3.99 -12.20
N LYS A 363 -9.74 4.16 -11.86
CA LYS A 363 -9.25 4.44 -10.51
C LYS A 363 -8.14 5.48 -10.60
N LEU A 364 -8.19 6.49 -9.74
CA LEU A 364 -7.16 7.53 -9.65
C LEU A 364 -6.33 7.39 -8.40
N TYR A 365 -5.12 7.95 -8.44
CA TYR A 365 -4.17 8.03 -7.34
C TYR A 365 -3.64 9.47 -7.29
N LEU A 366 -3.90 10.15 -6.19
CA LEU A 366 -3.45 11.52 -5.94
C LEU A 366 -2.23 11.49 -5.01
N PRO A 367 -1.15 12.20 -5.34
CA PRO A 367 0.07 12.20 -4.55
C PRO A 367 -0.13 12.99 -3.25
N LEU A 368 0.27 12.37 -2.14
CA LEU A 368 0.25 12.99 -0.81
C LEU A 368 1.65 13.24 -0.26
N LEU A 369 2.67 12.54 -0.78
CA LEU A 369 4.04 12.69 -0.33
C LEU A 369 4.52 14.14 -0.47
N GLY A 370 5.14 14.66 0.59
CA GLY A 370 5.61 16.04 0.66
C GLY A 370 4.55 17.04 1.13
N ARG A 371 3.30 16.63 1.32
CA ARG A 371 2.26 17.44 2.01
C ARG A 371 2.28 17.12 3.50
N ASN A 372 2.01 18.11 4.34
CA ASN A 372 1.97 17.92 5.79
C ASN A 372 0.98 16.82 6.22
N ASP A 373 1.46 15.88 7.03
CA ASP A 373 0.72 14.67 7.38
C ASP A 373 -0.50 14.95 8.28
N MET A 374 -0.42 15.96 9.18
CA MET A 374 -1.58 16.40 9.96
C MET A 374 -2.67 17.01 9.07
N PHE A 375 -2.28 17.85 8.10
CA PHE A 375 -3.21 18.40 7.11
C PHE A 375 -3.88 17.29 6.31
N VAL A 376 -3.09 16.37 5.75
CA VAL A 376 -3.60 15.22 4.99
C VAL A 376 -4.54 14.38 5.84
N ALA A 377 -4.18 14.08 7.10
CA ALA A 377 -5.00 13.29 7.99
C ALA A 377 -6.36 13.94 8.29
N LYS A 378 -6.38 15.25 8.60
CA LYS A 378 -7.63 16.00 8.81
C LYS A 378 -8.47 16.09 7.53
N THR A 379 -7.84 16.26 6.37
CA THR A 379 -8.52 16.30 5.08
C THR A 379 -9.18 14.98 4.74
N LEU A 380 -8.48 13.84 4.91
CA LEU A 380 -9.05 12.52 4.68
C LEU A 380 -10.17 12.21 5.68
N ALA A 381 -10.02 12.61 6.96
CA ALA A 381 -11.10 12.49 7.95
C ALA A 381 -12.37 13.26 7.54
N ARG A 382 -12.23 14.51 7.05
CA ARG A 382 -13.35 15.29 6.50
C ARG A 382 -13.96 14.64 5.26
N PHE A 383 -13.14 14.03 4.40
CA PHE A 383 -13.64 13.31 3.24
C PHE A 383 -14.46 12.10 3.66
N PHE A 384 -13.98 11.29 4.61
CA PHE A 384 -14.72 10.15 5.18
C PHE A 384 -16.04 10.59 5.82
N ASP A 385 -16.06 11.70 6.55
CA ASP A 385 -17.28 12.26 7.12
C ASP A 385 -18.30 12.63 6.02
N SER A 386 -17.82 13.23 4.91
CA SER A 386 -18.66 13.55 3.75
C SER A 386 -19.25 12.33 3.02
N LEU A 387 -18.69 11.13 3.26
CA LEU A 387 -19.19 9.85 2.77
C LEU A 387 -20.15 9.17 3.78
N GLY A 388 -20.30 9.73 4.98
CA GLY A 388 -21.07 9.11 6.07
C GLY A 388 -20.29 8.07 6.87
N TRP A 389 -18.97 7.98 6.70
CA TRP A 389 -18.09 7.04 7.40
C TRP A 389 -17.63 7.63 8.73
N ALA A 390 -18.58 7.80 9.65
CA ALA A 390 -18.40 8.62 10.84
C ALA A 390 -17.37 8.04 11.84
N ASP A 391 -17.24 6.72 11.93
CA ASP A 391 -16.24 6.07 12.79
C ASP A 391 -14.82 6.25 12.25
N GLU A 392 -14.64 6.05 10.94
CA GLU A 392 -13.40 6.32 10.23
C GLU A 392 -13.00 7.79 10.38
N ALA A 393 -13.93 8.71 10.11
CA ALA A 393 -13.70 10.15 10.23
C ALA A 393 -13.21 10.55 11.63
N ARG A 394 -13.85 10.04 12.69
CA ARG A 394 -13.49 10.36 14.09
C ARG A 394 -12.13 9.79 14.48
N SER A 395 -11.80 8.58 14.02
CA SER A 395 -10.63 7.85 14.49
C SER A 395 -9.38 8.06 13.63
N TYR A 396 -9.52 8.53 12.38
CA TYR A 396 -8.44 8.49 11.41
C TYR A 396 -7.17 9.23 11.85
N VAL A 397 -7.27 10.47 12.36
CA VAL A 397 -6.10 11.25 12.80
C VAL A 397 -5.35 10.55 13.94
N ALA A 398 -6.08 10.06 14.96
CA ALA A 398 -5.50 9.33 16.07
C ALA A 398 -4.87 8.00 15.62
N ASN A 399 -5.49 7.33 14.65
CA ASN A 399 -4.93 6.11 14.06
C ASN A 399 -3.62 6.40 13.34
N VAL A 400 -3.51 7.46 12.53
CA VAL A 400 -2.24 7.83 11.88
C VAL A 400 -1.15 8.11 12.92
N GLN A 401 -1.45 8.86 13.98
CA GLN A 401 -0.50 9.09 15.07
C GLN A 401 -0.08 7.78 15.74
N TYR A 402 -1.01 6.84 15.94
CA TYR A 402 -0.70 5.53 16.50
C TYR A 402 0.19 4.69 15.58
N LEU A 403 -0.02 4.75 14.26
CA LEU A 403 0.81 4.05 13.28
C LEU A 403 2.27 4.51 13.33
N PHE A 404 2.50 5.81 13.59
CA PHE A 404 3.81 6.45 13.63
C PHE A 404 4.01 7.22 14.95
N PRO A 405 4.20 6.51 16.08
CA PRO A 405 4.17 7.13 17.41
C PRO A 405 5.32 8.10 17.68
N GLU A 406 6.44 7.94 16.96
CA GLU A 406 7.64 8.79 17.12
C GLU A 406 7.60 10.03 16.21
N GLU A 407 6.60 10.14 15.34
CA GLU A 407 6.49 11.25 14.38
C GLU A 407 5.55 12.33 14.93
N ASP A 408 5.99 13.59 14.80
CA ASP A 408 5.09 14.74 14.95
C ASP A 408 4.39 15.01 13.61
N LEU A 409 3.10 14.69 13.53
CA LEU A 409 2.32 14.87 12.30
C LEU A 409 2.23 16.35 11.87
N GLU A 410 2.41 17.31 12.79
CA GLU A 410 2.41 18.74 12.44
C GLU A 410 3.71 19.14 11.73
N GLN A 411 4.78 18.36 11.86
CA GLN A 411 6.08 18.61 11.22
C GLN A 411 6.43 17.60 10.12
N SER A 412 5.75 16.46 10.08
CA SER A 412 6.00 15.40 9.10
C SER A 412 5.28 15.67 7.77
N ALA A 413 5.88 15.19 6.68
CA ALA A 413 5.31 15.23 5.32
C ALA A 413 5.69 13.98 4.51
N ARG A 414 6.01 12.88 5.22
CA ARG A 414 6.58 11.67 4.62
C ARG A 414 5.64 10.46 4.74
N LEU A 415 4.63 10.51 5.61
CA LEU A 415 3.91 9.31 6.03
C LEU A 415 2.83 8.90 5.04
N HIS A 416 2.08 9.85 4.47
CA HIS A 416 1.13 9.57 3.40
C HIS A 416 1.82 9.66 2.04
N SER A 417 1.77 8.56 1.28
CA SER A 417 2.34 8.52 -0.08
C SER A 417 1.28 8.83 -1.13
N TRP A 418 0.14 8.15 -1.05
CA TRP A 418 -0.95 8.25 -2.03
C TRP A 418 -2.32 8.10 -1.37
N VAL A 419 -3.33 8.73 -1.97
CA VAL A 419 -4.73 8.31 -1.81
C VAL A 419 -5.27 7.89 -3.17
N SER A 420 -5.90 6.73 -3.23
CA SER A 420 -6.58 6.26 -4.43
C SER A 420 -8.09 6.23 -4.25
N LEU A 421 -8.82 6.53 -5.31
CA LEU A 421 -10.29 6.52 -5.33
C LEU A 421 -10.79 5.72 -6.52
N ALA A 422 -11.72 4.80 -6.27
CA ALA A 422 -12.57 4.20 -7.28
C ALA A 422 -14.02 4.17 -6.82
N TYR A 423 -14.94 4.08 -7.78
CA TYR A 423 -16.36 3.98 -7.50
C TYR A 423 -17.01 2.97 -8.43
N THR A 424 -17.94 2.18 -7.88
CA THR A 424 -18.88 1.38 -8.68
C THR A 424 -20.25 1.43 -8.02
N SER A 425 -21.32 1.36 -8.82
CA SER A 425 -22.68 1.32 -8.27
C SER A 425 -22.93 0.13 -7.35
N GLN A 426 -22.26 -1.00 -7.60
CA GLN A 426 -22.45 -2.24 -6.84
C GLN A 426 -21.79 -2.20 -5.46
N ALA A 427 -20.60 -1.62 -5.35
CA ALA A 427 -19.78 -1.74 -4.16
C ALA A 427 -19.40 -0.40 -3.51
N GLY A 428 -19.99 0.69 -4.00
CA GLY A 428 -19.85 2.02 -3.43
C GLY A 428 -18.47 2.62 -3.67
N VAL A 429 -18.05 3.46 -2.72
CA VAL A 429 -16.78 4.19 -2.75
C VAL A 429 -15.66 3.30 -2.20
N TYR A 430 -14.54 3.27 -2.91
CA TYR A 430 -13.29 2.68 -2.47
C TYR A 430 -12.24 3.76 -2.30
N VAL A 431 -11.73 3.92 -1.08
CA VAL A 431 -10.62 4.82 -0.79
C VAL A 431 -9.46 3.99 -0.25
N SER A 432 -8.33 3.96 -0.94
CA SER A 432 -7.12 3.33 -0.39
C SER A 432 -6.06 4.36 -0.07
N VAL A 433 -5.52 4.34 1.14
CA VAL A 433 -4.42 5.22 1.58
C VAL A 433 -3.14 4.40 1.68
N TYR A 434 -2.08 4.89 1.06
CA TYR A 434 -0.76 4.26 1.01
C TYR A 434 0.20 5.01 1.92
N TYR A 435 0.95 4.28 2.73
CA TYR A 435 1.81 4.84 3.76
C TYR A 435 3.29 4.57 3.50
N HIS A 436 4.16 5.44 4.01
CA HIS A 436 5.58 5.12 4.13
C HIS A 436 5.75 3.89 5.02
N SER A 437 6.35 2.85 4.45
CA SER A 437 6.25 1.48 4.97
C SER A 437 7.50 1.00 5.68
N SER A 438 8.22 1.95 6.27
CA SER A 438 9.41 1.74 7.09
C SER A 438 9.34 2.67 8.30
N LEU A 439 9.70 2.16 9.47
CA LEU A 439 9.88 2.97 10.67
C LEU A 439 11.30 3.53 10.81
N ALA A 440 12.23 3.07 9.98
CA ALA A 440 13.59 3.59 9.91
C ALA A 440 13.66 4.99 9.29
#